data_AF-A0A847JDV5-F1
#
_entry.id   AF-A0A847JDV5-F1
#
_cell.length_a   1.000
_cell.length_b   1.000
_cell.length_c   1.000
_cell.angle_alpha   90.00
_cell.angle_beta   90.00
_cell.angle_gamma   90.00
#
_symmetry.space_group_name_H-M   'P 1'
#
loop_
_entity.id
_entity.type
_entity.pdbx_description
1 polymer ?
#
loop_
_entity_poly.entity_id
_entity_poly.type
_entity_poly.pdbx_seq_one_letter_code
_entity_poly.pdbx_strand_id
1 'polypeptide(L)'
;LALDTVAAISGDEATMHGALVSEIRSALSQRPGVVVHTARGPSDPRLAPTREALRRRGLDGLASSAVLGAALGRVVRDAVAETGVRRVALAGGDSASHAVGAMGVESLTVAGPLVPGAPLCRVSSNDAAVDGIELTLKGGQVGAPDYFGRVMSGH
;
A
#
# COMPACT_ATOMS: atom_id res chain seq x y z
N LEU A 1 -0.67 9.23 5.86
CA LEU A 1 -2.13 9.13 5.94
C LEU A 1 -2.48 7.78 6.55
N ALA A 2 -3.46 7.78 7.44
CA ALA A 2 -3.89 6.59 8.15
C ALA A 2 -5.01 5.92 7.37
N LEU A 3 -4.88 4.62 7.07
CA LEU A 3 -6.02 3.84 6.61
C LEU A 3 -6.92 3.52 7.81
N ASP A 4 -8.22 3.75 7.69
CA ASP A 4 -9.20 3.29 8.67
C ASP A 4 -9.40 1.78 8.51
N THR A 5 -8.65 1.03 9.32
CA THR A 5 -8.63 -0.43 9.26
C THR A 5 -9.96 -1.04 9.71
N VAL A 6 -10.70 -0.39 10.62
CA VAL A 6 -11.98 -0.91 11.09
C VAL A 6 -13.02 -0.81 9.98
N ALA A 7 -13.06 0.33 9.28
CA ALA A 7 -13.92 0.51 8.12
C ALA A 7 -13.58 -0.46 6.98
N ALA A 8 -12.29 -0.70 6.73
CA ALA A 8 -11.82 -1.68 5.75
C ALA A 8 -12.27 -3.13 6.06
N ILE A 9 -12.52 -3.46 7.33
CA ILE A 9 -12.95 -4.81 7.76
C ILE A 9 -14.48 -4.91 7.88
N SER A 10 -15.14 -3.85 8.35
CA SER A 10 -16.51 -3.93 8.86
C SER A 10 -17.61 -3.66 7.82
N GLY A 11 -17.24 -3.34 6.57
CA GLY A 11 -18.20 -3.14 5.47
C GLY A 11 -18.35 -1.70 4.98
N ASP A 12 -17.67 -0.73 5.61
CA ASP A 12 -17.66 0.69 5.20
C ASP A 12 -16.50 1.03 4.26
N GLU A 13 -15.99 0.01 3.54
CA GLU A 13 -14.77 0.13 2.75
C GLU A 13 -14.91 1.19 1.65
N ALA A 14 -16.04 1.27 0.95
CA ALA A 14 -16.22 2.21 -0.16
C ALA A 14 -16.09 3.67 0.29
N THR A 15 -16.69 4.03 1.43
CA THR A 15 -16.60 5.38 1.99
C THR A 15 -15.17 5.69 2.44
N MET A 16 -14.54 4.76 3.18
CA MET A 16 -13.15 4.90 3.62
C MET A 16 -12.20 5.04 2.42
N HIS A 17 -12.40 4.23 1.39
CA HIS A 17 -11.63 4.24 0.16
C HIS A 17 -11.70 5.63 -0.48
N GLY A 18 -12.89 6.11 -0.83
CA GLY A 18 -13.05 7.39 -1.52
C GLY A 18 -12.47 8.58 -0.73
N ALA A 19 -12.67 8.57 0.59
CA ALA A 19 -12.07 9.58 1.47
C ALA A 19 -10.54 9.54 1.42
N LEU A 20 -9.93 8.35 1.54
CA LEU A 20 -8.49 8.19 1.55
C LEU A 20 -7.84 8.53 0.20
N VAL A 21 -8.46 8.16 -0.93
CA VAL A 21 -7.98 8.56 -2.27
C VAL A 21 -8.00 10.07 -2.43
N SER A 22 -9.09 10.74 -1.99
CA SER A 22 -9.16 12.20 -2.00
C SER A 22 -8.08 12.86 -1.13
N GLU A 23 -7.81 12.31 0.06
CA GLU A 23 -6.72 12.79 0.93
C GLU A 23 -5.34 12.58 0.28
N ILE A 24 -5.10 11.44 -0.37
CA ILE A 24 -3.86 11.15 -1.09
C ILE A 24 -3.65 12.17 -2.20
N ARG A 25 -4.68 12.42 -3.03
CA ARG A 25 -4.64 13.42 -4.11
C ARG A 25 -4.37 14.82 -3.57
N SER A 26 -5.06 15.21 -2.50
CA SER A 26 -4.84 16.51 -1.85
C SER A 26 -3.40 16.63 -1.34
N ALA A 27 -2.89 15.60 -0.65
CA ALA A 27 -1.51 15.58 -0.18
C ALA A 27 -0.52 15.69 -1.34
N LEU A 28 -0.66 14.90 -2.41
CA LEU A 28 0.26 14.92 -3.55
C LEU A 28 0.23 16.26 -4.33
N SER A 29 -0.83 17.05 -4.22
CA SER A 29 -0.83 18.42 -4.76
C SER A 29 0.06 19.40 -3.99
N GLN A 30 0.46 19.07 -2.75
CA GLN A 30 1.18 19.95 -1.84
C GLN A 30 2.58 19.46 -1.46
N ARG A 31 2.91 18.19 -1.76
CA ARG A 31 4.17 17.54 -1.35
C ARG A 31 4.59 16.49 -2.37
N PRO A 32 5.89 16.18 -2.47
CA PRO A 32 6.43 15.28 -3.50
C PRO A 32 6.05 13.79 -3.31
N GLY A 33 5.45 13.44 -2.17
CA GLY A 33 5.07 12.07 -1.88
C GLY A 33 4.18 11.95 -0.65
N VAL A 34 3.60 10.77 -0.47
CA VAL A 34 2.75 10.44 0.69
C VAL A 34 2.97 9.00 1.12
N VAL A 35 2.98 8.77 2.43
CA VAL A 35 2.98 7.43 3.02
C VAL A 35 1.59 7.13 3.54
N VAL A 36 1.02 6.01 3.14
CA VAL A 36 -0.24 5.47 3.68
C VAL A 36 0.09 4.26 4.54
N HIS A 37 -0.49 4.16 5.73
CA HIS A 37 -0.16 3.09 6.67
C HIS A 37 -1.37 2.54 7.43
N THR A 38 -1.37 1.24 7.70
CA THR A 38 -2.35 0.56 8.56
C THR A 38 -2.06 0.77 10.05
N ALA A 39 -0.77 0.82 10.44
CA ALA A 39 -0.30 1.09 11.79
C ALA A 39 1.06 1.84 11.78
N ARG A 40 1.39 2.53 12.87
CA ARG A 40 2.68 3.22 13.08
C ARG A 40 3.71 2.38 13.83
N GLY A 41 3.30 1.23 14.36
CA GLY A 41 4.14 0.35 15.16
C GLY A 41 3.33 -0.46 16.16
N PRO A 42 3.98 -1.28 17.01
CA PRO A 42 3.32 -2.18 17.95
C PRO A 42 2.51 -1.48 19.04
N SER A 43 2.81 -0.21 19.32
CA SER A 43 2.12 0.62 20.32
C SER A 43 1.01 1.49 19.73
N ASP A 44 0.64 1.27 18.46
CA ASP A 44 -0.40 2.07 17.81
C ASP A 44 -1.78 1.75 18.44
N PRO A 45 -2.50 2.75 19.00
CA PRO A 45 -3.76 2.51 19.68
C PRO A 45 -4.85 1.97 18.74
N ARG A 46 -4.68 2.11 17.42
CA ARG A 46 -5.62 1.58 16.42
C ARG A 46 -5.57 0.06 16.31
N LEU A 47 -4.50 -0.60 16.75
CA LEU A 47 -4.38 -2.05 16.66
C LEU A 47 -5.45 -2.80 17.46
N ALA A 48 -5.84 -2.28 18.63
CA ALA A 48 -6.87 -2.91 19.46
C ALA A 48 -8.25 -2.95 18.76
N PRO A 49 -8.82 -1.83 18.27
CA PRO A 49 -10.08 -1.88 17.53
C PRO A 49 -9.98 -2.64 16.19
N THR A 50 -8.82 -2.62 15.48
CA THR A 50 -8.62 -3.47 14.29
C THR A 50 -8.76 -4.95 14.63
N ARG A 51 -8.09 -5.41 15.70
CA ARG A 51 -8.14 -6.82 16.14
C ARG A 51 -9.56 -7.23 16.52
N GLU A 52 -10.29 -6.35 17.19
CA GLU A 52 -11.68 -6.62 17.54
C GLU A 52 -12.59 -6.69 16.30
N ALA A 53 -12.39 -5.82 15.31
CA ALA A 53 -13.12 -5.88 14.04
C ALA A 53 -12.85 -7.21 13.29
N LEU A 54 -11.58 -7.65 13.23
CA LEU A 54 -11.21 -8.94 12.64
C LEU A 54 -11.88 -10.11 13.37
N ARG A 55 -11.83 -10.10 14.71
CA ARG A 55 -12.44 -11.13 15.55
C ARG A 55 -13.94 -11.25 15.32
N ARG A 56 -14.67 -10.13 15.22
CA ARG A 56 -16.11 -10.12 14.92
C ARG A 56 -16.44 -10.72 13.55
N ARG A 57 -15.51 -10.63 12.58
CA ARG A 57 -15.62 -11.23 11.25
C ARG A 57 -15.15 -12.69 11.21
N GLY A 58 -14.70 -13.26 12.32
CA GLY A 58 -14.11 -14.61 12.37
C GLY A 58 -12.76 -14.71 11.63
N LEU A 59 -12.07 -13.58 11.44
CA LEU A 59 -10.79 -13.52 10.73
C LEU A 59 -9.65 -13.53 11.73
N ASP A 60 -8.63 -14.36 11.47
CA ASP A 60 -7.40 -14.46 12.26
C ASP A 60 -6.26 -13.59 11.69
N GLY A 61 -5.04 -13.78 12.22
CA GLY A 61 -3.87 -13.00 11.83
C GLY A 61 -3.51 -13.09 10.34
N LEU A 62 -3.56 -14.28 9.73
CA LEU A 62 -3.23 -14.46 8.31
C LEU A 62 -4.31 -13.81 7.42
N ALA A 63 -5.58 -13.93 7.82
CA ALA A 63 -6.68 -13.30 7.11
C ALA A 63 -6.62 -11.75 7.16
N SER A 64 -6.00 -11.17 8.20
CA SER A 64 -5.86 -9.72 8.31
C SER A 64 -4.98 -9.10 7.21
N SER A 65 -3.90 -9.80 6.82
CA SER A 65 -3.01 -9.37 5.75
C SER A 65 -3.72 -9.32 4.41
N ALA A 66 -4.60 -10.29 4.15
CA ALA A 66 -5.39 -10.35 2.94
C ALA A 66 -6.39 -9.20 2.84
N VAL A 67 -7.17 -8.96 3.90
CA VAL A 67 -8.18 -7.90 3.91
C VAL A 67 -7.54 -6.51 3.82
N LEU A 68 -6.59 -6.21 4.72
CA LEU A 68 -5.98 -4.89 4.77
C LEU A 68 -5.05 -4.64 3.59
N GLY A 69 -4.32 -5.66 3.14
CA GLY A 69 -3.46 -5.58 1.95
C GLY A 69 -4.28 -5.33 0.69
N ALA A 70 -5.39 -6.05 0.51
CA ALA A 70 -6.24 -5.85 -0.66
C ALA A 70 -6.93 -4.47 -0.65
N ALA A 71 -7.43 -4.01 0.50
CA ALA A 71 -7.99 -2.67 0.64
C ALA A 71 -6.95 -1.59 0.30
N LEU A 72 -5.71 -1.74 0.80
CA LEU A 72 -4.62 -0.81 0.48
C LEU A 72 -4.27 -0.84 -1.02
N GLY A 73 -4.22 -2.02 -1.63
CA GLY A 73 -3.95 -2.17 -3.06
C GLY A 73 -4.98 -1.46 -3.94
N ARG A 74 -6.27 -1.59 -3.62
CA ARG A 74 -7.35 -0.87 -4.32
C ARG A 74 -7.20 0.65 -4.20
N VAL A 75 -6.94 1.15 -2.98
CA VAL A 75 -6.70 2.58 -2.74
C VAL A 75 -5.48 3.08 -3.53
N VAL A 76 -4.39 2.32 -3.58
CA VAL A 76 -3.19 2.70 -4.32
C VAL A 76 -3.45 2.73 -5.83
N ARG A 77 -4.17 1.74 -6.36
CA ARG A 77 -4.55 1.71 -7.78
C ARG A 77 -5.35 2.95 -8.17
N ASP A 78 -6.37 3.30 -7.40
CA ASP A 78 -7.23 4.45 -7.71
C ASP A 78 -6.50 5.77 -7.49
N ALA A 79 -5.65 5.86 -6.46
CA ALA A 79 -4.77 7.01 -6.28
C ALA A 79 -3.79 7.19 -7.45
N VAL A 80 -3.19 6.12 -7.98
CA VAL A 80 -2.33 6.18 -9.17
C VAL A 80 -3.12 6.68 -10.37
N ALA A 81 -4.33 6.14 -10.60
CA ALA A 81 -5.20 6.55 -11.69
C ALA A 81 -5.57 8.05 -11.61
N GLU A 82 -5.89 8.56 -10.42
CA GLU A 82 -6.33 9.95 -10.22
C GLU A 82 -5.19 10.97 -10.19
N THR A 83 -3.97 10.56 -9.81
CA THR A 83 -2.85 11.49 -9.56
C THR A 83 -1.74 11.40 -10.60
N GLY A 84 -1.69 10.31 -11.39
CA GLY A 84 -0.62 10.06 -12.35
C GLY A 84 0.73 9.71 -11.71
N VAL A 85 0.77 9.39 -10.42
CA VAL A 85 2.01 8.94 -9.74
C VAL A 85 2.58 7.72 -10.46
N ARG A 86 3.87 7.78 -10.78
CA ARG A 86 4.56 6.75 -11.58
C ARG A 86 5.40 5.78 -10.76
N ARG A 87 5.52 5.98 -9.45
CA ARG A 87 6.34 5.15 -8.56
C ARG A 87 5.63 4.86 -7.25
N VAL A 88 5.56 3.58 -6.90
CA VAL A 88 4.93 3.08 -5.69
C VAL A 88 5.93 2.22 -4.90
N ALA A 89 5.91 2.36 -3.58
CA ALA A 89 6.58 1.41 -2.68
C ALA A 89 5.55 0.74 -1.78
N LEU A 90 5.57 -0.59 -1.75
CA LEU A 90 4.76 -1.38 -0.84
C LEU A 90 5.67 -1.99 0.23
N ALA A 91 5.41 -1.63 1.48
CA ALA A 91 6.16 -2.11 2.64
C ALA A 91 5.29 -3.03 3.50
N GLY A 92 5.74 -4.26 3.66
CA GLY A 92 5.03 -5.32 4.37
C GLY A 92 5.51 -6.70 3.92
N GLY A 93 5.19 -7.73 4.70
CA GLY A 93 5.27 -9.12 4.24
C GLY A 93 4.04 -9.43 3.39
N ASP A 94 3.19 -10.33 3.88
CA ASP A 94 1.99 -10.80 3.17
C ASP A 94 1.06 -9.68 2.68
N SER A 95 0.90 -8.59 3.45
CA SER A 95 0.06 -7.46 3.04
C SER A 95 0.52 -6.81 1.74
N ALA A 96 1.83 -6.76 1.47
CA ALA A 96 2.34 -6.21 0.22
C ALA A 96 1.97 -7.11 -0.97
N SER A 97 2.07 -8.43 -0.81
CA SER A 97 1.65 -9.40 -1.85
C SER A 97 0.16 -9.27 -2.18
N HIS A 98 -0.69 -9.11 -1.18
CA HIS A 98 -2.12 -8.89 -1.40
C HIS A 98 -2.42 -7.54 -2.06
N ALA A 99 -1.66 -6.48 -1.72
CA ALA A 99 -1.79 -5.18 -2.37
C ALA A 99 -1.40 -5.24 -3.84
N VAL A 100 -0.31 -5.94 -4.20
CA VAL A 100 0.10 -6.17 -5.60
C VAL A 100 -1.03 -6.81 -6.41
N GLY A 101 -1.63 -7.89 -5.89
CA GLY A 101 -2.74 -8.56 -6.55
C GLY A 101 -3.97 -7.65 -6.69
N ALA A 102 -4.34 -6.92 -5.64
CA ALA A 102 -5.49 -6.02 -5.65
C ALA A 102 -5.29 -4.77 -6.52
N MET A 103 -4.04 -4.38 -6.81
CA MET A 103 -3.73 -3.36 -7.80
C MET A 103 -3.92 -3.85 -9.25
N GLY A 104 -4.10 -5.16 -9.48
CA GLY A 104 -4.20 -5.73 -10.82
C GLY A 104 -2.85 -6.00 -11.49
N VAL A 105 -1.77 -6.11 -10.72
CA VAL A 105 -0.44 -6.43 -11.28
C VAL A 105 -0.40 -7.88 -11.73
N GLU A 106 0.02 -8.12 -12.97
CA GLU A 106 0.15 -9.47 -13.54
C GLU A 106 1.57 -10.00 -13.44
N SER A 107 2.55 -9.12 -13.69
CA SER A 107 3.96 -9.47 -13.55
C SER A 107 4.81 -8.25 -13.22
N LEU A 108 6.02 -8.53 -12.72
CA LEU A 108 7.03 -7.53 -12.38
C LEU A 108 8.32 -7.85 -13.12
N THR A 109 8.82 -6.89 -13.90
CA THR A 109 10.14 -6.98 -14.53
C THR A 109 11.13 -6.16 -13.73
N VAL A 110 12.27 -6.73 -13.35
CA VAL A 110 13.31 -5.97 -12.63
C VAL A 110 13.85 -4.86 -13.54
N ALA A 111 13.71 -3.61 -13.10
CA ALA A 111 14.20 -2.42 -13.80
C ALA A 111 15.60 -2.02 -13.33
N GLY A 112 15.98 -2.37 -12.10
CA GLY A 112 17.30 -2.12 -11.58
C GLY A 112 17.40 -2.30 -10.05
N PRO A 113 18.62 -2.23 -9.49
CA PRO A 113 18.80 -2.21 -8.05
C PRO A 113 18.25 -0.90 -7.47
N LEU A 114 17.68 -0.97 -6.27
CA LEU A 114 17.33 0.21 -5.46
C LEU A 114 17.96 0.05 -4.08
N VAL A 115 17.50 -0.93 -3.30
CA VAL A 115 18.15 -1.34 -2.05
C VAL A 115 18.35 -2.87 -2.03
N PRO A 116 19.33 -3.40 -1.25
CA PRO A 116 19.46 -4.84 -1.07
C PRO A 116 18.14 -5.48 -0.61
N GLY A 117 17.66 -6.48 -1.37
CA GLY A 117 16.41 -7.19 -1.08
C GLY A 117 15.11 -6.46 -1.45
N ALA A 118 15.18 -5.29 -2.11
CA ALA A 118 14.01 -4.62 -2.69
C ALA A 118 14.43 -3.84 -3.96
N PRO A 119 14.52 -4.53 -5.13
CA PRO A 119 14.81 -3.86 -6.39
C PRO A 119 13.66 -2.95 -6.83
N LEU A 120 13.95 -2.11 -7.81
CA LEU A 120 12.93 -1.41 -8.57
C LEU A 120 12.43 -2.33 -9.69
N CYS A 121 11.12 -2.48 -9.80
CA CYS A 121 10.47 -3.26 -10.83
C CYS A 121 9.55 -2.37 -11.68
N ARG A 122 9.31 -2.79 -12.92
CA ARG A 122 8.25 -2.25 -13.77
C ARG A 122 7.05 -3.20 -13.76
N VAL A 123 5.87 -2.63 -13.55
CA VAL A 123 4.59 -3.35 -13.55
C VAL A 123 4.17 -3.66 -14.98
N SER A 124 3.68 -4.89 -15.18
CA SER A 124 2.84 -5.27 -16.32
C SER A 124 1.43 -5.52 -15.80
N SER A 125 0.43 -4.91 -16.42
CA SER A 125 -0.99 -5.06 -16.05
C SER A 125 -1.92 -4.83 -17.25
N ASN A 126 -3.08 -5.48 -17.24
CA ASN A 126 -4.19 -5.14 -18.14
C ASN A 126 -4.89 -3.83 -17.76
N ASP A 127 -4.67 -3.31 -16.56
CA ASP A 127 -5.17 -2.00 -16.13
C ASP A 127 -4.18 -0.90 -16.52
N ALA A 128 -4.57 -0.11 -17.52
CA ALA A 128 -3.76 0.98 -18.07
C ALA A 128 -3.36 2.04 -17.02
N ALA A 129 -4.06 2.14 -15.89
CA ALA A 129 -3.69 3.08 -14.83
C ALA A 129 -2.38 2.68 -14.14
N VAL A 130 -2.15 1.38 -13.94
CA VAL A 130 -0.98 0.86 -13.22
C VAL A 130 0.04 0.21 -14.15
N ASP A 131 -0.32 -0.06 -15.40
CA ASP A 131 0.61 -0.62 -16.38
C ASP A 131 1.83 0.30 -16.59
N GLY A 132 3.02 -0.31 -16.56
CA GLY A 132 4.27 0.38 -16.75
C GLY A 132 4.71 1.32 -15.62
N ILE A 133 4.01 1.39 -14.47
CA ILE A 133 4.52 2.13 -13.31
C ILE A 133 5.72 1.41 -12.68
N GLU A 134 6.51 2.14 -11.92
CA GLU A 134 7.57 1.58 -11.11
C GLU A 134 7.03 1.13 -9.75
N LEU A 135 7.42 -0.06 -9.32
CA LEU A 135 7.03 -0.65 -8.05
C LEU A 135 8.25 -1.22 -7.34
N THR A 136 8.33 -1.05 -6.03
CA THR A 136 9.29 -1.77 -5.19
C THR A 136 8.59 -2.42 -4.01
N LEU A 137 8.99 -3.65 -3.69
CA LEU A 137 8.41 -4.46 -2.63
C LEU A 137 9.42 -4.63 -1.51
N LYS A 138 9.03 -4.25 -0.30
CA LYS A 138 9.89 -4.13 0.86
C LYS A 138 9.34 -5.03 1.96
N GLY A 139 10.00 -6.17 2.20
CA GLY A 139 9.70 -7.00 3.38
C GLY A 139 9.82 -6.18 4.68
N GLY A 140 8.99 -6.48 5.68
CA GLY A 140 8.78 -5.62 6.86
C GLY A 140 10.00 -5.32 7.74
N GLN A 141 11.10 -6.08 7.59
CA GLN A 141 12.35 -5.93 8.36
C GLN A 141 13.57 -5.54 7.52
N VAL A 142 13.36 -5.20 6.24
CA VAL A 142 14.47 -4.94 5.33
C VAL A 142 14.56 -3.42 5.06
N GLY A 143 15.75 -2.88 4.78
CA GLY A 143 15.97 -1.47 4.44
C GLY A 143 16.40 -0.59 5.62
N ALA A 144 17.16 0.47 5.31
CA ALA A 144 17.61 1.47 6.27
C ALA A 144 16.50 2.52 6.54
N PRO A 145 16.61 3.34 7.62
CA PRO A 145 15.59 4.34 7.97
C PRO A 145 15.27 5.35 6.86
N ASP A 146 16.17 5.54 5.90
CA ASP A 146 16.04 6.43 4.75
C ASP A 146 15.35 5.78 3.53
N TYR A 147 14.89 4.53 3.63
CA TYR A 147 14.35 3.76 2.50
C TYR A 147 13.32 4.51 1.65
N PHE A 148 12.30 5.12 2.27
CA PHE A 148 11.27 5.86 1.53
C PHE A 148 11.83 7.13 0.88
N GLY A 149 12.86 7.74 1.48
CA GLY A 149 13.58 8.86 0.88
C GLY A 149 14.31 8.44 -0.39
N ARG A 150 14.95 7.26 -0.37
CA ARG A 150 15.63 6.64 -1.52
C ARG A 150 14.68 6.27 -2.66
N VAL A 151 13.51 5.72 -2.33
CA VAL A 151 12.43 5.49 -3.31
C VAL A 151 12.01 6.80 -3.99
N MET A 152 11.82 7.85 -3.19
CA MET A 152 11.38 9.15 -3.69
C MET A 152 12.44 9.81 -4.57
N SER A 153 13.72 9.75 -4.19
CA SER A 153 14.84 10.32 -4.95
C SER A 153 15.29 9.46 -6.15
N GLY A 154 14.89 8.18 -6.20
CA GLY A 154 15.31 7.24 -7.24
C GLY A 154 16.76 6.77 -7.10
N HIS A 155 17.36 6.83 -5.90
CA HIS A 155 18.76 6.49 -5.63
C HIS A 155 18.94 5.65 -4.36
#